data_AF-A0A6B3P6B3-F1
#
_entry.id   AF-A0A6B3P6B3-F1
#
_cell.length_a   1.000
_cell.length_b   1.000
_cell.length_c   1.000
_cell.angle_alpha   90.00
_cell.angle_beta   90.00
_cell.angle_gamma   90.00
#
_symmetry.space_group_name_H-M   'P 1'
#
loop_
_entity.id
_entity.type
_entity.pdbx_description
1 polymer ?
#
loop_
_entity_poly.entity_id
_entity_poly.type
_entity_poly.pdbx_seq_one_letter_code
_entity_poly.pdbx_strand_id
1 'polypeptide(L)'
;MILTDRCLNGLKETYAALGVPTGNTVRAVEIMKACAVAHISNTNTEAQAGSKYKKIDVTEGDCASLVAECSGYFDAVVAAIS
;
A
#
# COMPACT_ATOMS: atom_id res chain seq x y z
N MET A 1 10.17 12.34 -5.16
CA MET A 1 8.89 12.30 -4.42
C MET A 1 9.17 12.41 -2.93
N ILE A 2 8.29 13.07 -2.17
CA ILE A 2 8.48 13.24 -0.72
C ILE A 2 8.60 11.91 0.03
N LEU A 3 7.96 10.84 -0.48
CA LEU A 3 8.05 9.49 0.08
C LEU A 3 9.48 8.95 0.08
N THR A 4 10.19 9.07 -1.04
CA THR A 4 11.58 8.60 -1.16
C THR A 4 12.52 9.38 -0.25
N ASP A 5 12.37 10.70 -0.25
CA ASP A 5 13.25 11.62 0.46
C ASP A 5 13.02 11.62 1.98
N ARG A 6 11.75 11.55 2.42
CA ARG A 6 11.37 11.71 3.83
C ARG A 6 11.06 10.40 4.55
N CYS A 7 10.74 9.32 3.84
CA CYS A 7 10.31 8.07 4.46
C CYS A 7 11.21 6.88 4.11
N LEU A 8 11.80 6.83 2.92
CA LEU A 8 12.61 5.68 2.48
C LEU A 8 14.11 5.84 2.73
N ASN A 9 14.63 7.06 2.68
CA ASN A 9 16.04 7.34 2.98
C ASN A 9 16.38 6.95 4.43
N GLY A 10 17.24 5.93 4.59
CA GLY A 10 17.69 5.41 5.89
C GLY A 10 16.74 4.43 6.59
N LEU A 11 15.55 4.16 6.03
CA LEU A 11 14.60 3.22 6.64
C LEU A 11 15.13 1.78 6.60
N LYS A 12 15.73 1.38 5.49
CA LYS A 12 16.36 0.05 5.35
C LYS A 12 17.49 -0.15 6.37
N GLU A 13 18.32 0.87 6.55
CA GLU A 13 19.41 0.84 7.54
C GLU A 13 18.88 0.79 8.97
N THR A 14 17.80 1.53 9.26
CA THR A 14 17.14 1.51 10.57
C THR A 14 16.48 0.15 10.85
N TYR A 15 15.81 -0.45 9.87
CA TYR A 15 15.20 -1.79 10.00
C TYR A 15 16.25 -2.89 10.16
N ALA A 16 17.39 -2.79 9.47
CA ALA A 16 18.53 -3.66 9.70
C ALA A 16 19.09 -3.49 11.13
N ALA A 17 19.22 -2.25 11.62
CA ALA A 17 19.72 -1.97 12.97
C ALA A 17 18.76 -2.45 14.09
N LEU A 18 17.45 -2.41 13.86
CA LEU A 18 16.43 -2.88 14.79
C LEU A 18 16.14 -4.39 14.67
N GLY A 19 16.71 -5.07 13.68
CA GLY A 19 16.48 -6.50 13.43
C GLY A 19 15.06 -6.80 12.90
N VAL A 20 14.42 -5.84 12.23
CA VAL A 20 13.08 -6.04 11.66
C VAL A 20 13.21 -6.94 10.41
N PRO A 21 12.50 -8.08 10.35
CA PRO A 21 12.57 -8.97 9.20
C PRO A 21 11.95 -8.32 7.97
N THR A 22 12.79 -7.96 7.01
CA THR A 22 12.43 -7.31 5.75
C THR A 22 11.30 -8.03 5.01
N GLY A 23 11.30 -9.36 5.00
CA GLY A 23 10.25 -10.17 4.36
C GLY A 23 8.85 -9.97 4.97
N ASN A 24 8.75 -9.76 6.29
CA ASN A 24 7.47 -9.49 6.94
C ASN A 24 6.96 -8.08 6.59
N THR A 25 7.88 -7.12 6.54
CA THR A 25 7.57 -5.74 6.16
C THR A 25 7.09 -5.67 4.71
N VAL A 26 7.79 -6.32 3.77
CA VAL A 26 7.39 -6.39 2.36
C VAL A 26 5.99 -6.98 2.24
N ARG A 27 5.73 -8.11 2.91
CA ARG A 27 4.42 -8.77 2.88
C ARG A 27 3.31 -7.88 3.46
N ALA A 28 3.59 -7.12 4.52
CA ALA A 28 2.63 -6.16 5.06
C ALA A 28 2.30 -5.06 4.05
N VAL A 29 3.30 -4.53 3.34
CA VAL A 29 3.13 -3.50 2.31
C VAL A 29 2.34 -4.05 1.11
N GLU A 30 2.58 -5.30 0.70
CA GLU A 30 1.81 -5.96 -0.37
C GLU A 30 0.32 -6.13 0.00
N ILE A 31 0.03 -6.49 1.26
CA ILE A 31 -1.36 -6.57 1.74
C ILE A 31 -1.99 -5.18 1.74
N MET A 32 -1.28 -4.16 2.21
CA MET A 32 -1.76 -2.77 2.20
C MET A 32 -2.04 -2.28 0.76
N LYS A 33 -1.19 -2.64 -0.20
CA LYS A 33 -1.40 -2.36 -1.63
C LYS A 33 -2.70 -2.99 -2.12
N ALA A 34 -2.92 -4.28 -1.84
CA ALA A 34 -4.14 -4.97 -2.26
C ALA A 34 -5.40 -4.33 -1.64
N CYS A 35 -5.36 -3.97 -0.36
CA CYS A 35 -6.46 -3.25 0.29
C CYS A 35 -6.70 -1.87 -0.33
N ALA A 36 -5.64 -1.08 -0.56
CA ALA A 36 -5.75 0.25 -1.16
C ALA A 36 -6.36 0.19 -2.56
N VAL A 37 -5.93 -0.76 -3.39
CA VAL A 37 -6.50 -0.98 -4.74
C VAL A 37 -7.97 -1.37 -4.65
N ALA A 38 -8.35 -2.27 -3.74
CA ALA A 38 -9.74 -2.67 -3.54
C ALA A 38 -10.63 -1.50 -3.06
N HIS A 39 -10.09 -0.63 -2.20
CA HIS A 39 -10.80 0.57 -1.76
C HIS A 39 -10.94 1.63 -2.86
N ILE A 40 -9.88 1.88 -3.65
CA ILE A 40 -9.90 2.88 -4.73
C ILE A 40 -10.83 2.45 -5.88
N SER A 41 -10.80 1.15 -6.22
CA SER A 41 -11.68 0.58 -7.26
C SER A 41 -13.11 0.31 -6.78
N ASN A 42 -13.42 0.60 -5.50
CA ASN A 42 -14.69 0.27 -4.85
C ASN A 42 -15.11 -1.21 -5.00
N THR A 43 -14.16 -2.10 -5.25
CA THR A 43 -14.36 -3.56 -5.33
C THR A 43 -14.25 -4.22 -3.95
N ASN A 44 -13.98 -3.43 -2.90
CA ASN A 44 -13.97 -3.93 -1.54
C ASN A 44 -15.33 -4.57 -1.20
N THR A 45 -15.29 -5.81 -0.73
CA THR A 45 -16.49 -6.60 -0.42
C THR A 45 -16.71 -6.68 1.09
N GLU A 46 -17.97 -6.84 1.53
CA GLU A 46 -18.30 -7.10 2.94
C GLU A 46 -17.55 -8.33 3.50
N ALA A 47 -17.28 -9.33 2.66
CA ALA A 47 -16.52 -10.51 3.05
C ALA A 47 -15.06 -10.20 3.46
N GLN A 48 -14.47 -9.14 2.93
CA GLN A 48 -13.09 -8.74 3.24
C GLN A 48 -13.00 -7.72 4.39
N ALA A 49 -14.06 -6.95 4.65
CA ALA A 49 -14.07 -5.88 5.65
C ALA A 49 -14.92 -6.17 6.90
N GLY A 50 -15.78 -7.20 6.86
CA GLY A 50 -16.69 -7.57 7.94
C GLY A 50 -17.49 -6.36 8.46
N SER A 51 -17.60 -6.20 9.77
CA SER A 51 -18.32 -5.08 10.42
C SER A 51 -17.68 -3.70 10.23
N LYS A 52 -16.51 -3.60 9.55
CA LYS A 52 -15.86 -2.32 9.22
C LYS A 52 -16.02 -1.93 7.75
N TYR A 53 -16.90 -2.62 7.02
CA TYR A 53 -17.20 -2.30 5.64
C TYR A 53 -17.66 -0.84 5.51
N LYS A 54 -16.90 -0.06 4.74
CA LYS A 54 -17.23 1.32 4.41
C LYS A 54 -17.27 1.43 2.89
N LYS A 55 -18.47 1.45 2.34
CA LYS A 55 -18.68 1.79 0.94
C LYS A 55 -18.41 3.28 0.78
N ILE A 56 -17.46 3.64 -0.08
CA ILE A 56 -17.25 5.03 -0.45
C ILE A 56 -18.23 5.29 -1.59
N ASP A 57 -19.07 6.32 -1.42
CA ASP A 57 -19.95 6.79 -2.48
C ASP A 57 -19.06 7.50 -3.51
N VAL A 58 -18.72 6.78 -4.58
CA VAL A 58 -17.90 7.28 -5.68
C VAL A 58 -18.75 7.32 -6.94
N THR A 59 -18.59 8.38 -7.73
CA THR A 59 -19.12 8.43 -9.09
C THR A 59 -18.47 7.31 -9.91
N GLU A 60 -19.27 6.46 -10.54
CA GLU A 60 -18.77 5.37 -11.39
C GLU A 60 -17.86 5.94 -12.50
N GLY A 61 -16.58 5.59 -12.44
CA GLY A 61 -15.55 6.05 -13.37
C GLY A 61 -14.33 5.13 -13.35
N ASP A 62 -13.55 5.17 -14.43
CA ASP A 62 -12.40 4.29 -14.64
C ASP A 62 -11.21 4.77 -13.76
N CYS A 63 -11.18 4.34 -12.50
CA CYS A 63 -10.11 4.67 -11.55
C CYS A 63 -8.79 3.91 -11.83
N ALA A 64 -8.64 3.29 -13.01
CA ALA A 64 -7.48 2.46 -13.35
C ALA A 64 -6.15 3.24 -13.30
N SER A 65 -6.13 4.50 -13.75
CA SER A 65 -4.94 5.35 -13.66
C SER A 65 -4.54 5.63 -12.21
N LEU A 66 -5.51 5.88 -11.33
CA LEU A 66 -5.27 6.16 -9.91
C LEU A 66 -4.77 4.90 -9.18
N VAL A 67 -5.34 3.74 -9.52
CA VAL A 67 -4.90 2.43 -9.03
C VAL A 67 -3.46 2.15 -9.45
N ALA A 68 -3.09 2.46 -10.70
CA ALA A 68 -1.73 2.29 -11.22
C ALA A 68 -0.73 3.20 -10.50
N GLU A 69 -1.05 4.49 -10.30
CA GLU A 69 -0.20 5.41 -9.53
C GLU A 69 -0.03 4.94 -8.08
N CYS A 70 -1.13 4.58 -7.41
CA CYS A 70 -1.09 4.11 -6.04
C CYS A 70 -0.23 2.83 -5.91
N SER A 71 -0.41 1.90 -6.84
CA SER A 71 0.40 0.67 -6.92
C SER A 71 1.88 0.96 -7.11
N GLY A 72 2.23 1.98 -7.90
CA GLY A 72 3.62 2.42 -8.11
C GLY A 72 4.26 2.97 -6.85
N TYR A 73 3.51 3.67 -6.00
CA TYR A 73 4.03 4.14 -4.70
C TYR A 73 4.36 2.99 -3.75
N PHE A 74 3.50 1.98 -3.66
CA PHE A 74 3.78 0.79 -2.86
C PHE A 74 4.96 -0.02 -3.41
N ASP A 75 5.09 -0.11 -4.73
CA ASP A 75 6.22 -0.78 -5.39
C ASP A 75 7.56 -0.09 -5.07
N ALA A 76 7.59 1.25 -5.09
CA ALA A 76 8.76 2.02 -4.68
C ALA A 76 9.16 1.79 -3.21
N VAL A 77 8.19 1.59 -2.31
CA VAL A 77 8.43 1.24 -0.90
C VAL A 77 9.03 -0.15 -0.79
N VAL A 78 8.46 -1.13 -1.49
CA VAL A 78 8.97 -2.52 -1.53
C VAL A 78 10.40 -2.53 -2.07
N ALA A 79 10.67 -1.83 -3.17
CA ALA A 79 12.00 -1.75 -3.77
C ALA A 79 13.04 -1.09 -2.85
N ALA A 80 12.64 -0.13 -2.02
CA ALA A 80 13.54 0.53 -1.07
C ALA A 80 13.84 -0.31 0.19
N ILE A 81 12.91 -1.17 0.59
CA ILE A 81 13.04 -2.01 1.80
C ILE A 81 13.71 -3.35 1.47
N SER A 82 13.41 -3.92 0.30
CA SER A 82 13.93 -5.23 -0.16
C SER A 82 15.43 -5.24 -0.39
#